data_AF-A0A9D5UG89-F1
#
_entry.id   AF-A0A9D5UG89-F1
#
_cell.length_a   1.000
_cell.length_b   1.000
_cell.length_c   1.000
_cell.angle_alpha   90.00
_cell.angle_beta   90.00
_cell.angle_gamma   90.00
#
_symmetry.space_group_name_H-M   'P 1'
#
loop_
_entity.id
_entity.type
_entity.pdbx_description
1 polymer ?
#
loop_
_entity_poly.entity_id
_entity_poly.type
_entity_poly.pdbx_seq_one_letter_code
_entity_poly.pdbx_strand_id
1 'polypeptide(L)'
;GKAFLSQQIDYNEVQMYLWDTLEEWQQFGVQGDTQSDKETVFWHLLHSFNKWPAWAIRGNHVLRTQINECCDFLSGSGSIPSGVVGVRPQTAQLHRVK
;
A
#
# COMPACT_ATOMS: atom_id res chain seq x y z
N GLY A 1 0.63 1.77 7.95
CA GLY A 1 2.02 1.26 7.97
C GLY A 1 2.65 1.36 9.35
N LYS A 2 3.11 2.55 9.78
CA LYS A 2 3.80 2.74 11.07
C LYS A 2 3.00 2.26 12.28
N ALA A 3 1.72 2.61 12.39
CA ALA A 3 0.83 2.17 13.48
C ALA A 3 0.74 0.62 13.57
N PHE A 4 0.75 -0.09 12.43
CA PHE A 4 0.74 -1.54 12.43
C PHE A 4 2.06 -2.13 12.94
N LEU A 5 3.20 -1.53 12.54
CA LEU A 5 4.53 -1.94 12.99
C LEU A 5 4.75 -1.66 14.48
N SER A 6 4.14 -0.61 15.02
CA SER A 6 4.15 -0.27 16.45
C SER A 6 3.06 -0.97 17.26
N GLN A 7 2.29 -1.89 16.66
CA GLN A 7 1.20 -2.64 17.31
C GLN A 7 0.07 -1.76 17.87
N GLN A 8 -0.13 -0.57 17.30
CA GLN A 8 -1.21 0.33 17.67
C GLN A 8 -2.53 0.03 16.94
N ILE A 9 -2.45 -0.64 15.80
CA ILE A 9 -3.61 -1.12 15.04
C ILE A 9 -3.46 -2.62 14.73
N ASP A 10 -4.58 -3.32 14.72
CA ASP A 10 -4.59 -4.73 14.36
C ASP A 10 -4.42 -4.92 12.85
N TYR A 11 -3.95 -6.09 12.42
CA TYR A 11 -3.82 -6.37 11.00
C TYR A 11 -5.17 -6.38 10.29
N ASN A 12 -6.24 -6.83 10.94
CA ASN A 12 -7.59 -6.83 10.36
C ASN A 12 -8.08 -5.40 10.08
N GLU A 13 -7.75 -4.44 10.97
CA GLU A 13 -8.06 -3.03 10.72
C GLU A 13 -7.33 -2.51 9.49
N VAL A 14 -6.04 -2.88 9.32
CA VAL A 14 -5.30 -2.53 8.10
C VAL A 14 -5.94 -3.13 6.85
N GLN A 15 -6.44 -4.37 6.92
CA GLN A 15 -7.14 -5.00 5.80
C GLN A 15 -8.47 -4.30 5.48
N MET A 16 -9.25 -3.90 6.49
CA MET A 16 -10.48 -3.13 6.26
C MET A 16 -10.18 -1.81 5.57
N TYR A 17 -9.21 -1.04 6.06
CA TYR A 17 -8.75 0.20 5.40
C TYR A 17 -8.32 -0.03 3.95
N LEU A 18 -7.66 -1.15 3.67
CA LEU A 18 -7.23 -1.51 2.33
C LEU A 18 -8.43 -1.72 1.41
N TRP A 19 -9.44 -2.46 1.87
CA TRP A 19 -10.66 -2.72 1.12
C TRP A 19 -11.46 -1.44 0.86
N ASP A 20 -11.65 -0.61 1.89
CA ASP A 20 -12.35 0.68 1.77
C ASP A 20 -11.65 1.58 0.74
N THR A 21 -10.31 1.66 0.80
CA THR A 21 -9.49 2.42 -0.15
C THR A 21 -9.68 1.93 -1.59
N LEU A 22 -9.72 0.60 -1.80
CA LEU A 22 -9.90 0.02 -3.14
C LEU A 22 -11.32 0.27 -3.68
N GLU A 23 -12.34 0.20 -2.82
CA GLU A 23 -13.72 0.49 -3.17
C GLU A 23 -13.89 1.96 -3.56
N GLU A 24 -13.36 2.88 -2.75
CA GLU A 24 -13.34 4.31 -3.08
C GLU A 24 -12.61 4.55 -4.40
N TRP A 25 -11.43 3.95 -4.57
CA TRP A 25 -10.65 4.10 -5.79
C TRP A 25 -11.41 3.66 -7.05
N GLN A 26 -12.20 2.59 -6.97
CA GLN A 26 -13.00 2.13 -8.10
C GLN A 26 -14.04 3.17 -8.54
N GLN A 27 -14.53 4.00 -7.62
CA GLN A 27 -15.48 5.07 -7.91
C GLN A 27 -14.79 6.29 -8.55
N PHE A 28 -13.50 6.51 -8.25
CA PHE A 28 -12.68 7.49 -8.93
C PHE A 28 -12.35 6.98 -10.34
N GLY A 29 -13.08 7.48 -11.35
CA GLY A 29 -12.80 7.25 -12.76
C GLY A 29 -11.52 7.95 -13.23
N VAL A 30 -10.39 7.67 -12.60
CA VAL A 30 -9.09 8.27 -12.91
C VAL A 30 -8.71 7.91 -14.34
N GLN A 31 -8.69 8.92 -15.21
CA GLN A 31 -8.25 8.81 -16.58
C GLN A 31 -6.84 9.38 -16.73
N GLY A 32 -5.93 8.61 -17.30
CA GLY A 32 -4.56 9.00 -17.57
C GLY A 32 -3.57 7.85 -17.36
N ASP A 33 -2.47 7.88 -18.09
CA ASP A 33 -1.43 6.84 -18.02
C ASP A 33 -0.28 7.20 -17.06
N THR A 34 -0.23 8.46 -16.59
CA THR A 34 0.84 8.93 -15.72
C THR A 34 0.49 8.69 -14.26
N GLN A 35 1.39 8.01 -13.56
CA GLN A 35 1.35 7.78 -12.12
C GLN A 35 2.51 8.54 -11.48
N SER A 36 2.22 9.28 -10.42
CA SER A 36 3.25 9.99 -9.64
C SER A 36 4.07 9.04 -8.77
N ASP A 37 5.26 9.47 -8.33
CA ASP A 37 6.07 8.71 -7.37
C ASP A 37 5.30 8.43 -6.06
N LYS A 38 4.48 9.39 -5.60
CA LYS A 38 3.63 9.22 -4.43
C LYS A 38 2.60 8.11 -4.63
N GLU A 39 1.93 8.08 -5.77
CA GLU A 39 1.01 6.98 -6.10
C GLU A 39 1.76 5.65 -6.23
N THR A 40 2.93 5.63 -6.87
CA THR A 40 3.76 4.41 -6.98
C THR A 40 4.09 3.83 -5.61
N VAL A 41 4.55 4.67 -4.68
CA VAL A 41 4.89 4.22 -3.32
C VAL A 41 3.65 3.83 -2.53
N PHE A 42 2.55 4.57 -2.68
CA PHE A 42 1.27 4.25 -2.05
C PHE A 42 0.74 2.87 -2.46
N TRP A 43 0.67 2.61 -3.77
CA TRP A 43 0.16 1.34 -4.29
C TRP A 43 1.07 0.16 -3.96
N HIS A 44 2.38 0.38 -3.91
CA HIS A 44 3.31 -0.65 -3.46
C HIS A 44 3.12 -0.99 -1.98
N LEU A 45 2.95 0.02 -1.14
CA LEU A 45 2.68 -0.17 0.29
C LEU A 45 1.37 -0.93 0.50
N LEU A 46 0.30 -0.51 -0.18
CA LEU A 46 -1.01 -1.15 -0.12
C LEU A 46 -0.92 -2.62 -0.59
N HIS A 47 -0.28 -2.87 -1.73
CA HIS A 47 -0.04 -4.23 -2.23
C HIS A 47 0.76 -5.08 -1.25
N SER A 48 1.75 -4.52 -0.56
CA SER A 48 2.56 -5.25 0.42
C SER A 48 1.72 -5.77 1.59
N PHE A 49 0.75 -4.98 2.05
CA PHE A 49 -0.20 -5.38 3.09
C PHE A 49 -1.22 -6.42 2.63
N ASN A 50 -1.62 -6.42 1.35
CA ASN A 50 -2.48 -7.45 0.79
C ASN A 50 -1.73 -8.78 0.52
N LYS A 51 -0.45 -8.70 0.12
CA LYS A 51 0.35 -9.86 -0.27
C LYS A 51 0.85 -10.66 0.92
N TRP A 52 1.29 -9.99 1.98
CA TRP A 52 1.99 -10.64 3.09
C TRP A 52 1.16 -10.64 4.37
N PRO A 53 1.04 -11.79 5.05
CA PRO A 53 0.35 -11.84 6.34
C PRO A 53 1.12 -11.07 7.42
N ALA A 54 0.42 -10.70 8.50
CA ALA A 54 0.98 -9.89 9.58
C ALA A 54 2.30 -10.44 10.15
N TRP A 55 2.39 -11.75 10.36
CA TRP A 55 3.57 -12.39 10.94
C TRP A 55 4.79 -12.28 10.02
N ALA A 56 4.60 -12.33 8.69
CA ALA A 56 5.68 -12.22 7.73
C ALA A 56 6.23 -10.78 7.71
N ILE A 57 5.32 -9.79 7.72
CA ILE A 57 5.70 -8.39 7.78
C ILE A 57 6.45 -8.09 9.09
N ARG A 58 5.99 -8.59 10.23
CA ARG A 58 6.63 -8.32 11.54
C ARG A 58 7.94 -9.08 11.75
N GLY A 59 8.05 -10.28 11.19
CA GLY A 59 9.21 -11.15 11.35
C GLY A 59 10.35 -10.86 10.38
N ASN A 60 10.07 -10.23 9.24
CA ASN A 60 11.07 -9.97 8.22
C ASN A 60 11.61 -8.52 8.30
N HIS A 61 12.88 -8.36 8.68
CA HIS A 61 13.53 -7.06 8.80
C HIS A 61 13.48 -6.25 7.49
N VAL A 62 13.71 -6.89 6.34
CA VAL A 62 13.71 -6.22 5.03
C VAL A 62 12.33 -5.64 4.73
N LEU A 63 11.26 -6.41 4.94
CA LEU A 63 9.88 -5.93 4.73
C LEU A 63 9.53 -4.76 5.67
N ARG A 64 9.99 -4.82 6.92
CA ARG A 64 9.76 -3.74 7.90
C ARG A 64 10.45 -2.45 7.48
N THR A 65 11.71 -2.55 7.06
CA THR A 65 12.47 -1.40 6.55
C THR A 65 11.76 -0.80 5.35
N GLN A 66 11.39 -1.61 4.36
CA GLN A 66 10.71 -1.13 3.17
C GLN A 66 9.37 -0.45 3.49
N ILE A 67 8.56 -1.02 4.39
CA ILE A 67 7.30 -0.39 4.83
C ILE A 67 7.54 0.94 5.54
N ASN A 68 8.57 1.02 6.38
CA ASN A 68 8.93 2.27 7.06
C ASN A 68 9.37 3.34 6.05
N GLU A 69 10.25 3.00 5.11
CA GLU A 69 10.70 3.92 4.07
C GLU A 69 9.53 4.42 3.20
N CYS A 70 8.62 3.52 2.82
CA CYS A 70 7.39 3.91 2.13
C CYS A 70 6.56 4.90 2.96
N CYS A 71 6.41 4.64 4.27
CA CYS A 71 5.68 5.54 5.14
C CYS A 71 6.39 6.89 5.29
N ASP A 72 7.72 6.92 5.41
CA ASP A 72 8.50 8.14 5.53
C ASP A 72 8.38 9.02 4.29
N PHE A 73 8.46 8.41 3.09
CA PHE A 73 8.25 9.13 1.84
C PHE A 73 6.83 9.69 1.73
N LEU A 74 5.81 8.89 2.06
CA LEU A 74 4.41 9.32 2.00
C LEU A 74 4.09 10.42 3.03
N SER A 75 4.76 10.44 4.19
CA SER A 75 4.65 11.54 5.16
C SER A 75 5.50 12.76 4.82
N GLY A 76 6.26 12.74 3.72
CA GLY A 76 7.13 13.85 3.30
C GLY A 76 8.41 13.99 4.13
N SER A 77 8.75 12.99 4.95
CA SER A 77 9.94 12.99 5.80
C SER A 77 11.08 12.12 5.27
N GLY A 78 10.88 11.44 4.13
CA GLY A 78 11.85 10.53 3.53
C GLY A 78 11.99 10.72 2.02
N SER A 79 13.04 10.13 1.46
CA SER A 79 13.29 10.04 0.02
C SER A 79 12.49 8.91 -0.62
N ILE A 80 12.37 8.92 -1.95
CA ILE A 80 11.72 7.81 -2.68
C ILE A 80 12.44 6.49 -2.37
N PRO A 81 11.73 5.44 -1.89
CA PRO A 81 12.39 4.19 -1.55
C PRO A 81 12.85 3.43 -2.79
N SER A 82 14.00 2.76 -2.70
CA SER A 82 14.56 2.01 -3.82
C SER A 82 13.78 0.72 -4.11
N GLY A 83 13.67 0.35 -5.39
CA GLY A 83 13.05 -0.92 -5.80
C GLY A 83 11.53 -0.99 -5.58
N VAL A 84 10.89 0.15 -5.31
CA VAL A 84 9.44 0.23 -5.13
C VAL A 84 8.75 0.30 -6.48
N VAL A 85 7.93 -0.71 -6.75
CA VAL A 85 7.06 -0.78 -7.92
C VAL A 85 5.65 -1.00 -7.43
N GLY A 86 4.83 0.04 -7.47
CA GLY A 86 3.40 -0.01 -7.22
C GLY A 86 2.67 0.44 -8.46
N VAL A 87 1.57 -0.23 -8.80
CA VAL A 87 0.73 0.13 -9.94
C VAL A 87 -0.69 0.22 -9.44
N ARG A 88 -1.33 1.36 -9.70
CA ARG A 88 -2.74 1.57 -9.38
C ARG A 88 -3.61 0.57 -10.15
N PRO A 89 -4.63 -0.02 -9.51
CA PRO A 89 -5.55 -0.89 -10.22
C PRO A 89 -6.30 -0.09 -11.28
N GLN A 90 -6.30 -0.60 -12.52
CA GLN A 90 -7.15 -0.07 -13.58
C GLN A 90 -8.58 -0.57 -13.35
N THR A 91 -9.55 0.34 -13.43
CA THR A 91 -10.97 0.10 -13.13
C THR A 91 -11.56 -1.10 -13.91
N ALA A 92 -10.98 -1.43 -15.07
CA ALA A 92 -11.40 -2.54 -15.93
C ALA A 92 -11.16 -3.96 -15.35
N GLN A 93 -10.32 -4.14 -14.32
CA GLN A 93 -9.95 -5.48 -13.82
C GLN A 93 -10.67 -5.95 -12.55
N LEU A 94 -11.36 -5.08 -11.81
CA LEU A 94 -12.03 -5.46 -10.56
C LEU A 94 -13.36 -6.21 -10.76
N HIS A 95 -13.96 -6.14 -11.95
CA HIS A 95 -15.19 -6.89 -12.28
C HIS A 95 -15.01 -8.41 -12.46
N ARG A 96 -13.80 -8.95 -12.28
CA ARG A 96 -13.49 -10.37 -12.57
C ARG A 96 -13.37 -11.29 -11.35
N VAL A 97 -13.55 -10.79 -10.13
CA VAL A 97 -13.63 -11.66 -8.95
C VAL A 97 -15.10 -11.80 -8.58
N LYS A 98 -15.75 -12.83 -9.15
CA LYS A 98 -17.02 -13.39 -8.67
C LYS A 98 -16.74 -14.71 -7.98
#